data_AF-A0A7W5QQG8-F1
#
_entry.id   AF-A0A7W5QQG8-F1
#
_cell.length_a   1.000
_cell.length_b   1.000
_cell.length_c   1.000
_cell.angle_alpha   90.00
_cell.angle_beta   90.00
_cell.angle_gamma   90.00
#
_symmetry.space_group_name_H-M   'P 1'
#
loop_
_entity.id
_entity.type
_entity.pdbx_description
1 polymer ?
#
loop_
_entity_poly.entity_id
_entity_poly.type
_entity_poly.pdbx_seq_one_letter_code
_entity_poly.pdbx_strand_id
1 'polypeptide(L)'
;MIRPTAPKAAGIVLVGLAVLALAGCGNKRELKPAPGHGLPPAPYGREQSRGADALLKAPIQAKPDRNVELRSRSQEREDDPFDLPPEE
;
A
#
# COMPACT_ATOMS: atom_id res chain seq x y z
N MET A 1 40.29 36.23 5.16
CA MET A 1 39.34 35.88 6.24
C MET A 1 37.92 36.03 5.69
N ILE A 2 37.43 35.03 4.96
CA ILE A 2 36.12 35.07 4.29
C ILE A 2 35.17 34.25 5.16
N ARG A 3 34.37 34.91 6.00
CA ARG A 3 33.29 34.25 6.74
C ARG A 3 32.19 33.90 5.73
N PRO A 4 31.93 32.62 5.44
CA PRO A 4 30.79 32.27 4.59
C PRO A 4 29.52 32.76 5.29
N THR A 5 28.68 33.46 4.55
CA THR A 5 27.42 34.03 5.04
C THR A 5 26.57 32.94 5.71
N ALA A 6 26.42 33.05 7.03
CA ALA A 6 25.79 32.06 7.91
C ALA A 6 24.36 31.58 7.53
N PRO A 7 23.44 32.37 6.93
CA PRO A 7 22.06 31.92 6.77
C PRO A 7 21.88 30.85 5.69
N LYS A 8 22.70 30.86 4.63
CA LYS A 8 22.57 29.91 3.51
C LYS A 8 23.08 28.51 3.87
N ALA A 9 24.18 28.43 4.61
CA ALA A 9 24.72 27.16 5.09
C ALA A 9 23.77 26.48 6.08
N ALA A 10 23.15 27.25 6.98
CA ALA A 10 22.16 26.74 7.92
C ALA A 10 20.90 26.21 7.19
N GLY A 11 20.42 26.93 6.16
CA GLY A 11 19.29 26.49 5.35
C GLY A 11 19.56 25.18 4.59
N ILE A 12 20.74 25.03 3.99
CA ILE A 12 21.13 23.80 3.28
C ILE A 12 21.21 22.61 4.25
N VAL A 13 21.77 22.80 5.46
CA VAL A 13 21.84 21.75 6.48
C VAL A 13 20.44 21.35 6.96
N LEU A 14 19.54 22.30 7.16
CA LEU A 14 18.18 22.02 7.62
C LEU A 14 17.36 21.27 6.57
N VAL A 15 17.48 21.64 5.29
CA VAL A 15 16.85 20.91 4.17
C VAL A 15 17.43 19.50 4.04
N GLY A 16 18.76 19.35 4.18
CA GLY A 16 19.41 18.04 4.14
C GLY A 16 18.91 17.10 5.25
N LEU A 17 18.76 17.61 6.47
CA LEU A 17 18.19 16.86 7.60
C LEU A 17 16.72 16.47 7.37
N ALA A 18 15.92 17.36 6.81
CA ALA A 18 14.53 17.07 6.48
C ALA A 18 14.44 15.92 5.45
N VAL A 19 15.24 15.95 4.39
CA VAL A 19 15.26 14.88 3.37
C VAL A 19 15.70 13.54 3.95
N LEU A 20 16.71 13.52 4.82
CA LEU A 20 17.15 12.31 5.52
C LEU A 20 16.07 11.74 6.45
N ALA A 21 15.30 12.60 7.12
CA ALA A 21 14.18 12.17 7.96
C ALA A 21 13.05 11.53 7.14
N LEU A 22 12.77 12.03 5.92
CA LEU A 22 11.76 11.45 5.04
C LEU A 22 12.19 10.13 4.39
N ALA A 23 13.49 9.85 4.27
CA ALA A 23 14.00 8.63 3.64
C ALA A 23 13.62 7.33 4.39
N GLY A 24 13.15 7.43 5.64
CA GLY A 24 12.66 6.29 6.42
C GLY A 24 11.21 5.89 6.15
N CYS A 25 10.39 6.77 5.56
CA CYS A 25 8.97 6.49 5.34
C CYS A 25 8.77 5.61 4.08
N GLY A 26 8.14 4.44 4.27
CA GLY A 26 7.76 3.56 3.16
C GLY A 26 8.75 2.44 2.82
N ASN A 27 9.71 2.15 3.70
CA ASN A 27 10.63 1.02 3.50
C ASN A 27 9.86 -0.32 3.48
N LYS A 28 9.96 -1.04 2.36
CA LYS A 28 9.41 -2.39 2.19
C LYS A 28 10.54 -3.41 2.38
N ARG A 29 10.41 -4.21 3.42
CA ARG A 29 11.28 -5.36 3.70
C ARG A 29 10.44 -6.60 3.85
N GLU A 30 11.04 -7.77 3.68
CA GLU A 30 10.39 -9.04 3.99
C GLU A 30 9.86 -9.02 5.43
N LEU A 31 8.61 -9.42 5.57
CA LEU A 31 7.96 -9.54 6.87
C LEU A 31 8.44 -10.82 7.54
N LYS A 32 8.92 -10.68 8.77
CA LYS A 32 9.32 -11.78 9.63
C LYS A 32 8.33 -11.90 10.78
N PRO A 33 8.08 -13.12 11.29
CA PRO A 33 7.31 -13.30 12.51
C PRO A 33 7.90 -12.50 13.67
N ALA A 34 7.05 -12.17 14.65
CA ALA A 34 7.51 -11.59 15.90
C ALA A 34 8.52 -12.53 16.59
N PRO A 35 9.45 -12.01 17.40
CA PRO A 35 10.36 -12.85 18.16
C PRO A 35 9.62 -13.92 18.97
N GLY A 36 10.13 -15.15 18.94
CA GLY A 36 9.51 -16.30 19.60
C GLY A 36 8.29 -16.89 18.90
N HIS A 37 7.88 -16.35 17.75
CA HIS A 37 6.73 -16.84 16.99
C HIS A 37 7.17 -17.47 15.66
N GLY A 38 6.49 -18.54 15.26
CA GLY A 38 6.65 -19.18 13.96
C GLY A 38 5.55 -18.80 12.97
N LEU A 39 5.70 -19.25 11.73
CA LEU A 39 4.59 -19.25 10.78
C LEU A 39 3.52 -20.26 11.22
N PRO A 40 2.25 -20.06 10.84
CA PRO A 40 1.19 -21.03 11.12
C PRO A 40 1.52 -22.41 10.55
N PRO A 41 1.03 -23.49 11.17
CA PRO A 41 1.24 -24.85 10.66
C PRO A 41 0.56 -25.04 9.29
N ALA A 42 0.93 -26.12 8.60
CA ALA A 42 0.29 -26.47 7.35
C ALA A 42 -1.21 -26.70 7.55
N PRO A 43 -2.07 -26.21 6.63
CA PRO A 43 -3.49 -26.51 6.68
C PRO A 43 -3.73 -28.00 6.41
N TYR A 44 -4.88 -28.50 6.84
CA TYR A 44 -5.27 -29.89 6.65
C TYR A 44 -5.16 -30.33 5.17
N GLY A 45 -4.60 -31.52 4.95
CA GLY A 45 -4.40 -32.08 3.61
C GLY A 45 -3.19 -31.53 2.86
N ARG A 46 -2.31 -30.74 3.50
CA ARG A 46 -1.06 -30.26 2.92
C ARG A 46 0.13 -30.69 3.77
N GLU A 47 1.16 -31.22 3.11
CA GLU A 47 2.39 -31.66 3.78
C GLU A 47 3.25 -30.48 4.27
N GLN A 48 3.21 -29.35 3.57
CA GLN A 48 4.12 -28.22 3.81
C GLN A 48 3.37 -26.95 4.21
N SER A 49 3.91 -26.25 5.22
CA SER A 49 3.47 -24.91 5.61
C SER A 49 3.83 -23.88 4.54
N ARG A 50 3.07 -22.78 4.50
CA ARG A 50 3.27 -21.68 3.55
C ARG A 50 4.28 -20.68 4.11
N GLY A 51 5.16 -20.18 3.26
CA GLY A 51 6.00 -19.02 3.56
C GLY A 51 5.18 -17.73 3.71
N ALA A 52 5.81 -16.68 4.26
CA ALA A 52 5.16 -15.40 4.56
C ALA A 52 4.44 -14.78 3.34
N ASP A 53 5.09 -14.72 2.17
CA ASP A 53 4.48 -14.13 0.97
C ASP A 53 3.22 -14.88 0.52
N ALA A 54 3.23 -16.21 0.64
CA ALA A 54 2.09 -17.04 0.27
C ALA A 54 0.92 -16.91 1.27
N LEU A 55 1.20 -16.57 2.53
CA LEU A 55 0.19 -16.30 3.55
C LEU A 55 -0.44 -14.90 3.40
N LEU A 56 0.33 -13.93 2.91
CA LEU A 56 -0.13 -12.56 2.68
C LEU A 56 -0.94 -12.42 1.37
N LYS A 57 -0.86 -13.40 0.47
CA LYS A 57 -1.66 -13.44 -0.75
C LYS A 57 -3.07 -13.92 -0.45
N ALA A 58 -4.04 -13.01 -0.53
CA ALA A 58 -5.45 -13.35 -0.38
C ALA A 58 -5.90 -14.36 -1.46
N PRO A 59 -6.59 -15.46 -1.09
CA PRO A 59 -7.21 -16.34 -2.07
C PRO A 59 -8.41 -15.65 -2.74
N ILE A 60 -8.79 -16.12 -3.93
CA ILE A 60 -9.93 -15.60 -4.71
C ILE A 60 -11.23 -15.59 -3.90
N GLN A 61 -11.41 -16.56 -3.01
CA GLN A 61 -12.58 -16.73 -2.16
C GLN A 61 -12.66 -15.64 -1.08
N ALA A 62 -11.51 -15.13 -0.62
CA ALA A 62 -11.44 -14.03 0.36
C ALA A 62 -11.46 -12.65 -0.31
N LYS A 63 -10.98 -12.56 -1.56
CA LYS A 63 -11.00 -11.33 -2.35
C LYS A 63 -11.35 -11.66 -3.80
N PRO A 64 -12.64 -11.86 -4.10
CA PRO A 64 -13.06 -12.20 -5.46
C PRO A 64 -12.89 -11.00 -6.38
N ASP A 65 -12.52 -11.29 -7.63
CA ASP A 65 -12.47 -10.30 -8.68
C ASP A 65 -13.89 -9.88 -9.07
N ARG A 66 -14.05 -8.60 -9.46
CA ARG A 66 -15.31 -8.08 -9.96
C ARG A 66 -15.44 -8.40 -11.45
N ASN A 67 -16.01 -9.55 -11.78
CA ASN A 67 -16.02 -10.08 -13.15
C ASN A 67 -16.95 -9.35 -14.13
N VAL A 68 -17.99 -8.66 -13.65
CA VAL A 68 -18.99 -7.96 -14.49
C VAL A 68 -18.84 -6.44 -14.46
N GLU A 69 -17.90 -5.93 -13.67
CA GLU A 69 -17.66 -4.48 -13.54
C GLU A 69 -16.47 -4.10 -14.41
N LEU A 70 -16.72 -3.36 -15.49
CA LEU A 70 -15.67 -2.84 -16.36
C LEU A 70 -14.80 -1.81 -15.63
N ARG A 71 -15.30 -1.20 -14.55
CA ARG A 71 -14.59 -0.19 -13.78
C ARG A 71 -13.79 -0.82 -12.63
N SER A 72 -12.47 -0.85 -12.77
CA SER A 72 -11.56 -1.35 -11.72
C SER A 72 -11.46 -0.44 -10.48
N ARG A 73 -12.00 0.78 -10.55
CA ARG A 73 -12.02 1.78 -9.46
C ARG A 73 -13.25 2.66 -9.57
N SER A 74 -13.61 3.31 -8.47
CA SER A 74 -14.65 4.33 -8.44
C SER A 74 -14.31 5.45 -9.42
N GLN A 75 -15.30 5.82 -10.21
CA GLN A 75 -15.24 6.89 -11.20
C GLN A 75 -16.64 7.50 -11.28
N GLU A 76 -16.73 8.77 -11.64
CA GLU A 76 -18.00 9.48 -11.81
C GLU A 76 -18.89 8.77 -12.85
N ARG A 77 -20.20 8.69 -12.62
CA ARG A 77 -21.13 8.15 -13.62
C ARG A 77 -21.72 9.31 -14.42
N GLU A 78 -21.84 9.10 -15.72
CA GLU A 78 -22.64 9.99 -16.55
C GLU A 78 -24.11 9.88 -16.14
N ASP A 79 -24.86 10.96 -16.30
CA ASP A 79 -26.31 10.97 -16.12
C ASP A 79 -26.95 9.95 -17.07
N ASP A 80 -27.91 9.16 -16.56
CA ASP A 80 -28.59 8.13 -17.35
C ASP A 80 -29.59 8.79 -18.32
N PRO A 81 -29.39 8.67 -19.64
CA PRO A 81 -30.29 9.29 -20.62
C PRO A 81 -31.71 8.69 -20.59
N PHE A 82 -31.92 7.58 -19.89
CA PHE A 82 -33.21 6.91 -19.75
C PHE A 82 -33.85 7.09 -18.37
N ASP A 83 -33.29 7.93 -17.50
CA ASP A 83 -33.92 8.33 -16.24
C ASP A 83 -35.03 9.37 -16.50
N LEU A 84 -36.07 8.93 -17.21
CA LEU A 84 -37.21 9.74 -17.61
C LEU A 84 -38.28 9.75 -16.50
N PRO A 85 -38.97 10.87 -16.27
CA PRO A 85 -40.10 10.93 -15.34
C PRO A 85 -41.27 10.03 -15.81
N PRO A 86 -42.15 9.58 -14.89
CA PRO A 86 -43.35 8.82 -15.26
C PRO A 86 -44.31 9.67 -16.10
N GLU A 87 -45.01 9.02 -17.03
CA GLU A 87 -46.10 9.64 -17.81
C GLU A 87 -47.31 9.90 -16.89
N GLU A 88 -48.04 10.99 -17.14
CA GLU A 88 -49.27 11.35 -16.39
C GLU A 88 -50.47 10.47 -16.73
#